data_AF-A0A2M8C182-F1
#
_entry.id   AF-A0A2M8C182-F1
#
_cell.length_a   1.000
_cell.length_b   1.000
_cell.length_c   1.000
_cell.angle_alpha   90.00
_cell.angle_beta   90.00
_cell.angle_gamma   90.00
#
_symmetry.space_group_name_H-M   'P 1'
#
loop_
_entity.id
_entity.type
_entity.pdbx_description
1 polymer ?
#
loop_
_entity_poly.entity_id
_entity_poly.type
_entity_poly.pdbx_seq_one_letter_code
_entity_poly.pdbx_strand_id
1 'polypeptide(L)' 'MKINVKMTVEEVVQGVGFRYFAMRKAAMFQVFGFVQNLDNGDV' A
#
# COMPACT_ATOMS: atom_id res chain seq x y z
N MET A 1 21.30 -3.14 -6.83
CA MET A 1 21.06 -2.21 -5.70
C MET A 1 19.61 -2.38 -5.27
N LYS A 2 19.31 -2.49 -3.97
CA LYS A 2 17.93 -2.60 -3.45
C LYS A 2 17.55 -1.27 -2.78
N ILE A 3 16.38 -0.74 -3.12
CA ILE A 3 15.84 0.52 -2.58
C ILE A 3 14.62 0.17 -1.72
N ASN A 4 14.49 0.81 -0.55
CA ASN A 4 13.30 0.75 0.29
C ASN A 4 12.65 2.13 0.36
N VAL A 5 11.32 2.17 0.26
CA VAL A 5 10.52 3.40 0.35
C VAL A 5 9.39 3.16 1.35
N LYS A 6 9.16 4.13 2.23
CA LYS A 6 7.99 4.20 3.10
C LYS A 6 7.18 5.43 2.71
N MET A 7 5.88 5.25 2.53
CA MET A 7 4.94 6.33 2.18
C MET A 7 3.60 6.11 2.87
N THR A 8 2.81 7.17 2.94
CA THR A 8 1.42 7.17 3.42
C THR A 8 0.55 7.67 2.27
N VAL A 9 -0.62 7.06 2.08
CA VAL A 9 -1.64 7.51 1.12
C VAL A 9 -2.84 7.99 1.89
N GLU A 10 -3.20 9.24 1.66
CA GLU A 10 -4.19 9.98 2.44
C GLU A 10 -5.58 9.98 1.77
N GLU A 11 -6.59 10.42 2.51
CA GLU A 11 -7.98 10.59 2.08
C GLU A 11 -8.77 9.27 1.86
N VAL A 12 -9.42 9.10 0.70
CA VAL A 12 -10.39 8.02 0.47
C VAL A 12 -9.70 6.75 -0.01
N VAL A 13 -9.03 6.07 0.92
CA VAL A 13 -8.24 4.84 0.66
C VAL A 13 -8.70 3.61 1.44
N GLN A 14 -9.48 3.79 2.51
CA GLN A 14 -10.05 2.68 3.27
C GLN A 14 -11.45 2.29 2.79
N GLY A 15 -11.80 1.00 2.90
CA GLY A 15 -13.09 0.49 2.43
C GLY A 15 -13.23 0.36 0.90
N VAL A 16 -12.26 0.86 0.12
CA VAL A 16 -12.29 0.82 -1.36
C VAL A 16 -11.45 -0.30 -1.99
N GLY A 17 -10.93 -1.22 -1.16
CA GLY A 17 -10.09 -2.32 -1.63
C GLY A 17 -8.64 -1.92 -1.96
N PHE A 18 -8.15 -0.77 -1.49
CA PHE A 18 -6.80 -0.28 -1.78
C PHE A 18 -5.70 -1.30 -1.43
N ARG A 19 -5.77 -1.95 -0.26
CA ARG A 19 -4.79 -2.98 0.14
C ARG A 19 -4.73 -4.15 -0.85
N TYR A 20 -5.87 -4.57 -1.39
CA TYR A 20 -5.93 -5.62 -2.41
C TYR A 20 -5.30 -5.17 -3.73
N PHE A 21 -5.61 -3.95 -4.17
CA PHE A 21 -4.98 -3.35 -5.35
C PHE A 21 -3.46 -3.24 -5.19
N ALA A 22 -2.99 -2.71 -4.07
CA ALA A 22 -1.57 -2.52 -3.77
C ALA A 22 -0.82 -3.85 -3.78
N MET A 23 -1.35 -4.88 -3.10
CA MET A 23 -0.78 -6.23 -3.10
C MET A 23 -0.69 -6.82 -4.52
N ARG A 24 -1.74 -6.68 -5.34
CA ARG A 24 -1.73 -7.19 -6.72
C ARG A 24 -0.72 -6.48 -7.61
N LYS A 25 -0.59 -5.16 -7.49
CA LYS A 25 0.43 -4.39 -8.23
C LYS A 25 1.83 -4.73 -7.74
N ALA A 26 2.03 -4.91 -6.44
CA ALA A 26 3.31 -5.34 -5.88
C ALA A 26 3.74 -6.70 -6.44
N ALA A 27 2.82 -7.68 -6.52
CA ALA A 27 3.09 -8.97 -7.14
C ALA A 27 3.45 -8.85 -8.64
N MET A 28 2.72 -8.01 -9.39
CA MET A 28 2.98 -7.77 -10.82
C MET A 28 4.38 -7.19 -11.08
N PHE A 29 4.85 -6.28 -10.22
CA PHE A 29 6.14 -5.61 -10.36
C PHE A 29 7.26 -6.22 -9.52
N GLN A 30 7.00 -7.36 -8.86
CA GLN A 30 7.95 -8.02 -7.95
C GLN A 30 8.49 -7.08 -6.85
N VAL A 31 7.62 -6.23 -6.31
CA VAL A 31 7.90 -5.36 -5.16
C VAL A 31 7.53 -6.10 -3.88
N PHE A 32 8.41 -6.04 -2.88
CA PHE A 32 8.24 -6.73 -1.60
C PHE A 32 8.02 -5.73 -0.47
N GLY A 33 7.15 -6.07 0.49
CA GLY A 33 6.80 -5.21 1.62
C GLY A 33 5.44 -5.54 2.19
N PHE A 34 4.83 -4.57 2.88
CA PHE A 34 3.47 -4.67 3.41
C PHE A 34 2.70 -3.38 3.16
N VAL A 35 1.38 -3.47 3.28
CA VAL A 35 0.45 -2.33 3.23
C VAL A 35 -0.54 -2.50 4.39
N GLN A 36 -0.86 -1.43 5.12
CA GLN A 36 -1.70 -1.50 6.32
C GLN A 36 -2.62 -0.29 6.41
N ASN A 37 -3.82 -0.45 6.95
CA ASN A 37 -4.63 0.72 7.29
C ASN A 37 -4.05 1.37 8.55
N LEU A 38 -4.15 2.70 8.62
CA LEU A 38 -3.89 3.49 9.83
C LEU A 38 -5.21 3.92 10.48
N ASP A 39 -5.20 4.17 11.79
CA ASP A 39 -6.41 4.52 12.55
C ASP A 39 -7.03 5.88 12.13
N ASN A 40 -6.25 6.74 11.48
CA ASN A 40 -6.66 8.07 11.02
C ASN A 40 -7.35 8.08 9.65
N GLY A 41 -7.54 6.93 9.01
CA GLY A 41 -8.15 6.82 7.68
C GLY A 41 -7.16 6.66 6.52
N ASP A 42 -5.86 6.83 6.77
CA ASP A 42 -4.82 6.68 5.74
C ASP A 42 -4.38 5.20 5.59
N VAL A 43 -3.54 4.92 4.59
CA VAL A 43 -2.96 3.60 4.32
C VAL A 43 -1.46 3.68 4.02
#